data_AF-A0A938M4Q2-F1
#
_entry.id   AF-A0A938M4Q2-F1
#
_cell.length_a   1.000
_cell.length_b   1.000
_cell.length_c   1.000
_cell.angle_alpha   90.00
_cell.angle_beta   90.00
_cell.angle_gamma   90.00
#
_symmetry.space_group_name_H-M   'P 1'
#
loop_
_entity.id
_entity.type
_entity.pdbx_description
1 polymer ?
#
loop_
_entity_poly.entity_id
_entity_poly.type
_entity_poly.pdbx_seq_one_letter_code
_entity_poly.pdbx_strand_id
1 'polypeptide(L)'
;MRTVLPSAVLIVTCMGALALAAGEAAKPSQTISAADVIAAWRNANPGLVAGTTPVGEFAVADKLAEPAALESLWGPDVPADVKPAANLTALVRAVGKAGCLMPGEAIAAWTKGLAGCRALIIPDGAVLSDQDAAQVREFVKKGGAAIAFGHASRLGQDGKARADYALADVFGVHSEGLVKFDTESTRGVTASSDSNFGGPYGPENVMDGASEGTKGFWASKDAPMPHWVQISFPSPRTIGRADVTCRPGFLLQDFEVRCQVGNDWVTAAKVVNNEEPVTIRCPFEKPVVATAVRLHITKESLGGKDRQIADVGEITLYDGTGRQLLAPPYRLDVRISDAGWAKANRSAQMALRSPALRLRPDGAKALAAFGDPLGKGGELPFCTRHDFGQGRAYLFAVPEARLGAEPEVWETLLRTFVGLPAVRHSGDEDVVAALWRGDGRYVLHLVDTLANPPASRAKEVIVRLNLQALGPIQSASLLPDGKALDLKRQGDWLQVTAPMSPMASVLLKAKP
;
A
#
# COMPACT_ATOMS: atom_id res chain seq x y z
N MET A 1 15.52 -41.55 38.31
CA MET A 1 15.17 -41.76 36.88
C MET A 1 13.91 -40.95 36.62
N ARG A 2 14.02 -39.72 36.09
CA ARG A 2 13.89 -39.37 34.65
C ARG A 2 12.61 -39.99 34.07
N THR A 3 11.59 -39.19 33.79
CA THR A 3 11.51 -38.49 32.49
C THR A 3 10.95 -37.07 32.60
N VAL A 4 11.82 -36.10 32.32
CA VAL A 4 11.45 -34.76 31.83
C VAL A 4 11.23 -34.92 30.33
N LEU A 5 10.00 -34.67 29.86
CA LEU A 5 9.71 -34.57 28.43
C LEU A 5 10.21 -33.20 27.91
N PRO A 6 10.90 -33.15 26.76
CA PRO A 6 11.44 -31.90 26.22
C PRO A 6 10.33 -31.05 25.60
N SER A 7 10.45 -29.74 25.79
CA SER A 7 9.63 -28.70 25.19
C SER A 7 9.62 -28.82 23.66
N ALA A 8 8.51 -29.31 23.10
CA ALA A 8 8.20 -29.18 21.68
C ALA A 8 7.68 -27.75 21.45
N VAL A 9 8.57 -26.87 21.00
CA VAL A 9 8.23 -25.51 20.56
C VAL A 9 7.53 -25.62 19.20
N LEU A 10 6.26 -25.22 19.18
CA LEU A 10 5.39 -25.20 18.01
C LEU A 10 5.85 -24.10 17.04
N ILE A 11 6.66 -24.46 16.04
CA ILE A 11 7.07 -23.61 14.91
C ILE A 11 5.96 -23.65 13.86
N VAL A 12 4.98 -22.76 13.99
CA VAL A 12 4.01 -22.42 12.93
C VAL A 12 3.60 -20.97 13.16
N THR A 13 4.28 -19.98 12.55
CA THR A 13 3.79 -18.59 12.59
C THR A 13 4.38 -17.77 11.45
N CYS A 14 3.70 -17.87 10.32
CA CYS A 14 3.48 -16.85 9.29
C CYS A 14 2.65 -17.51 8.18
N MET A 15 2.99 -18.76 7.80
CA MET A 15 2.26 -19.50 6.75
C MET A 15 0.84 -19.95 7.15
N GLY A 16 0.56 -20.16 8.44
CA GLY A 16 -0.81 -20.47 8.91
C GLY A 16 -1.79 -19.30 8.71
N ALA A 17 -1.31 -18.06 8.85
CA ALA A 17 -2.05 -16.86 8.48
C ALA A 17 -2.10 -16.66 6.94
N LEU A 18 -1.08 -17.12 6.20
CA LEU A 18 -1.11 -17.15 4.72
C LEU A 18 -2.16 -18.13 4.16
N ALA A 19 -2.48 -19.24 4.83
CA ALA A 19 -3.41 -20.24 4.32
C ALA A 19 -4.89 -19.86 4.53
N LEU A 20 -5.22 -19.07 5.56
CA LEU A 20 -6.60 -18.65 5.84
C LEU A 20 -7.05 -17.44 5.01
N ALA A 21 -6.13 -16.63 4.49
CA ALA A 21 -6.45 -15.38 3.79
C ALA A 21 -6.55 -15.50 2.25
N ALA A 22 -6.10 -16.61 1.66
CA ALA A 22 -6.04 -16.78 0.21
C ALA A 22 -7.13 -17.74 -0.29
N GLY A 23 -8.38 -17.28 -0.23
CA GLY A 23 -9.46 -17.86 -1.03
C GLY A 23 -9.40 -17.40 -2.48
N GLU A 24 -8.26 -17.57 -3.17
CA GLU A 24 -8.13 -17.66 -4.65
C GLU A 24 -6.65 -17.82 -5.10
N ALA A 25 -6.36 -18.99 -5.68
CA ALA A 25 -5.39 -19.25 -6.76
C ALA A 25 -3.90 -18.83 -6.67
N ALA A 26 -3.28 -18.64 -5.50
CA ALA A 26 -1.82 -18.74 -5.42
C ALA A 26 -1.40 -20.22 -5.49
N LYS A 27 -0.77 -20.66 -6.58
CA LYS A 27 -0.19 -22.00 -6.69
C LYS A 27 0.79 -22.23 -5.52
N PRO A 28 0.57 -23.24 -4.66
CA PRO A 28 1.41 -23.46 -3.50
C PRO A 28 2.69 -24.22 -3.91
N SER A 29 3.79 -23.52 -4.29
CA SER A 29 5.14 -24.15 -4.37
C SER A 29 6.38 -23.28 -4.70
N GLN A 30 6.35 -21.95 -4.83
CA GLN A 30 7.53 -21.21 -5.37
C GLN A 30 8.39 -20.42 -4.36
N THR A 31 8.00 -20.32 -3.09
CA THR A 31 8.69 -19.47 -2.10
C THR A 31 9.10 -20.27 -0.86
N ILE A 32 10.34 -20.08 -0.38
CA ILE A 32 10.87 -20.65 0.86
C ILE A 32 10.87 -19.59 1.98
N SER A 33 10.67 -20.04 3.22
CA SER A 33 10.66 -19.19 4.40
C SER A 33 12.09 -18.78 4.79
N ALA A 34 12.40 -17.48 4.73
CA ALA A 34 13.69 -16.96 5.17
C ALA A 34 13.98 -17.31 6.64
N ALA A 35 12.95 -17.29 7.49
CA ALA A 35 13.07 -17.65 8.90
C ALA A 35 13.49 -19.11 9.09
N ASP A 36 12.89 -20.04 8.34
CA ASP A 36 13.22 -21.46 8.43
C ASP A 36 14.62 -21.76 7.90
N VAL A 37 15.01 -21.09 6.80
CA VAL A 37 16.36 -21.19 6.24
C VAL A 37 17.41 -20.69 7.24
N ILE A 38 17.18 -19.54 7.87
CA ILE A 38 18.08 -18.97 8.88
C ILE A 38 18.11 -19.87 10.12
N ALA A 39 16.97 -20.36 10.61
CA ALA A 39 16.90 -21.25 11.77
C ALA A 39 17.67 -22.55 11.53
N ALA A 40 17.49 -23.18 10.37
CA ALA A 40 18.23 -24.37 9.96
C ALA A 40 19.74 -24.10 9.93
N TRP A 41 20.17 -22.97 9.34
CA TRP A 41 21.57 -22.59 9.30
C TRP A 41 22.16 -22.33 10.70
N ARG A 42 21.43 -21.63 11.57
CA ARG A 42 21.85 -21.34 12.96
C ARG A 42 22.01 -22.62 13.77
N ASN A 43 21.09 -23.57 13.61
CA ASN A 43 21.16 -24.88 14.25
C ASN A 43 22.38 -25.68 13.79
N ALA A 44 22.78 -25.53 12.53
CA ALA A 44 24.01 -26.13 12.00
C ALA A 44 25.29 -25.39 12.45
N ASN A 45 25.19 -24.14 12.90
CA ASN A 45 26.32 -23.25 13.19
C ASN A 45 26.24 -22.58 14.59
N PRO A 46 25.98 -23.32 15.69
CA PRO A 46 25.64 -22.72 16.98
C PRO A 46 26.75 -21.83 17.55
N GLY A 47 28.02 -22.20 17.37
CA GLY A 47 29.16 -21.41 17.85
C GLY A 47 29.32 -20.05 17.15
N LEU A 48 28.85 -19.93 15.90
CA LEU A 48 28.95 -18.69 15.14
C LEU A 48 27.90 -17.66 15.54
N VAL A 49 26.79 -18.08 16.16
CA VAL A 49 25.67 -17.21 16.53
C VAL A 49 25.35 -17.17 18.02
N ALA A 50 26.09 -17.92 18.84
CA ALA A 50 26.00 -17.85 20.29
C ALA A 50 26.16 -16.40 20.80
N GLY A 51 25.29 -16.01 21.73
CA GLY A 51 25.28 -14.66 22.32
C GLY A 51 24.73 -13.55 21.41
N THR A 52 24.24 -13.88 20.21
CA THR A 52 23.67 -12.88 19.30
C THR A 52 22.15 -12.79 19.41
N THR A 53 21.60 -11.57 19.42
CA THR A 53 20.17 -11.28 19.38
C THR A 53 19.78 -10.64 18.04
N PRO A 54 18.58 -10.89 17.50
CA PRO A 54 18.11 -10.22 16.30
C PRO A 54 18.14 -8.70 16.46
N VAL A 55 18.52 -8.00 15.40
CA VAL A 55 18.36 -6.55 15.26
C VAL A 55 17.09 -6.33 14.44
N GLY A 56 16.03 -5.88 15.11
CA GLY A 56 14.80 -5.47 14.46
C GLY A 56 14.69 -3.94 14.47
N GLU A 57 14.54 -3.33 13.31
CA GLU A 57 14.17 -1.91 13.25
C GLU A 57 12.65 -1.74 13.42
N PHE A 58 11.88 -2.77 13.05
CA PHE A 58 10.43 -2.77 13.06
C PHE A 58 9.87 -3.98 13.80
N ALA A 59 8.80 -3.75 14.55
CA ALA A 59 7.87 -4.79 14.96
C ALA A 59 6.55 -4.62 14.20
N VAL A 60 5.80 -5.71 14.04
CA VAL A 60 4.43 -5.68 13.52
C VAL A 60 3.54 -6.40 14.51
N ALA A 61 2.41 -5.78 14.84
CA ALA A 61 1.39 -6.40 15.68
C ALA A 61 0.83 -7.64 14.97
N ASP A 62 0.86 -8.77 15.67
CA ASP A 62 0.60 -10.12 15.15
C ASP A 62 -0.78 -10.67 15.54
N LYS A 63 -1.44 -10.05 16.52
CA LYS A 63 -2.81 -10.38 16.90
C LYS A 63 -3.77 -9.62 15.99
N LEU A 64 -4.27 -10.29 14.97
CA LEU A 64 -5.27 -9.75 14.06
C LEU A 64 -6.65 -10.32 14.37
N ALA A 65 -7.68 -9.55 14.08
CA ALA A 65 -9.05 -10.00 14.23
C ALA A 65 -9.43 -11.02 13.15
N GLU A 66 -10.41 -11.86 13.50
CA GLU A 66 -11.09 -12.69 12.52
C GLU A 66 -11.78 -11.81 11.45
N PRO A 67 -11.83 -12.26 10.18
CA PRO A 67 -12.40 -11.47 9.09
C PRO A 67 -13.79 -10.90 9.40
N ALA A 68 -14.68 -11.67 10.03
CA ALA A 68 -16.03 -11.24 10.37
C ALA A 68 -16.07 -10.06 11.36
N ALA A 69 -15.17 -10.04 12.35
CA ALA A 69 -15.10 -8.95 13.32
C ALA A 69 -14.67 -7.65 12.63
N LEU A 70 -13.79 -7.75 11.65
CA LEU A 70 -13.33 -6.60 10.89
C LEU A 70 -14.34 -6.13 9.83
N GLU A 71 -15.03 -7.06 9.16
CA GLU A 71 -16.17 -6.73 8.30
C GLU A 71 -17.26 -5.99 9.05
N SER A 72 -17.46 -6.29 10.35
CA SER A 72 -18.40 -5.53 11.18
C SER A 72 -18.01 -4.07 11.41
N LEU A 73 -16.71 -3.75 11.40
CA LEU A 73 -16.20 -2.39 11.58
C LEU A 73 -16.32 -1.56 10.31
N TRP A 74 -15.99 -2.14 9.15
CA TRP A 74 -16.06 -1.45 7.87
C TRP A 74 -17.48 -1.47 7.26
N GLY A 75 -18.29 -2.47 7.61
CA GLY A 75 -19.62 -2.72 7.07
C GLY A 75 -19.67 -3.80 5.97
N PRO A 76 -20.87 -4.31 5.64
CA PRO A 76 -21.02 -5.45 4.71
C PRO A 76 -20.73 -5.11 3.24
N ASP A 77 -20.91 -3.85 2.83
CA ASP A 77 -20.80 -3.41 1.43
C ASP A 77 -19.40 -2.93 1.03
N VAL A 78 -18.38 -3.37 1.77
CA VAL A 78 -17.02 -2.85 1.65
C VAL A 78 -16.27 -3.60 0.55
N PRO A 79 -15.63 -2.88 -0.40
CA PRO A 79 -14.82 -3.50 -1.45
C PRO A 79 -13.77 -4.47 -0.92
N ALA A 80 -13.51 -5.56 -1.66
CA ALA A 80 -12.60 -6.63 -1.23
C ALA A 80 -11.17 -6.16 -0.95
N ASP A 81 -10.74 -5.10 -1.63
CA ASP A 81 -9.43 -4.44 -1.49
C ASP A 81 -9.30 -3.55 -0.22
N VAL A 82 -10.37 -3.36 0.55
CA VAL A 82 -10.33 -2.80 1.93
C VAL A 82 -10.16 -3.92 2.96
N LYS A 83 -10.34 -5.20 2.59
CA LYS A 83 -10.24 -6.33 3.54
C LYS A 83 -8.75 -6.67 3.78
N PRO A 84 -8.21 -6.54 5.02
CA PRO A 84 -6.78 -6.64 5.34
C PRO A 84 -6.15 -8.02 5.20
N ALA A 85 -6.94 -9.09 5.10
CA ALA A 85 -6.43 -10.46 5.21
C ALA A 85 -5.27 -10.76 4.22
N ALA A 86 -5.27 -10.15 3.03
CA ALA A 86 -4.24 -10.37 2.01
C ALA A 86 -2.97 -9.50 2.13
N ASN A 87 -2.91 -8.51 3.04
CA ASN A 87 -2.02 -7.35 2.88
C ASN A 87 -0.82 -7.27 3.82
N LEU A 88 -0.78 -8.07 4.89
CA LEU A 88 0.38 -8.12 5.79
C LEU A 88 1.65 -8.59 5.04
N THR A 89 1.51 -9.51 4.08
CA THR A 89 2.61 -10.00 3.24
C THR A 89 3.16 -8.89 2.34
N ALA A 90 2.28 -8.13 1.69
CA ALA A 90 2.68 -7.01 0.85
C ALA A 90 3.39 -5.92 1.68
N LEU A 91 2.87 -5.65 2.87
CA LEU A 91 3.50 -4.75 3.85
C LEU A 91 4.91 -5.23 4.22
N VAL A 92 5.07 -6.49 4.64
CA VAL A 92 6.38 -7.05 5.02
C VAL A 92 7.35 -7.00 3.84
N ARG A 93 6.89 -7.30 2.62
CA ARG A 93 7.71 -7.18 1.40
C ARG A 93 8.12 -5.74 1.12
N ALA A 94 7.20 -4.78 1.24
CA ALA A 94 7.49 -3.36 1.04
C ALA A 94 8.52 -2.84 2.06
N VAL A 95 8.39 -3.25 3.33
CA VAL A 95 9.35 -2.94 4.39
C VAL A 95 10.72 -3.56 4.09
N GLY A 96 10.75 -4.83 3.67
CA GLY A 96 11.98 -5.50 3.22
C GLY A 96 12.64 -4.77 2.05
N LYS A 97 11.87 -4.37 1.03
CA LYS A 97 12.34 -3.61 -0.14
C LYS A 97 12.94 -2.25 0.23
N ALA A 98 12.40 -1.60 1.27
CA ALA A 98 12.96 -0.36 1.80
C ALA A 98 14.30 -0.56 2.55
N GLY A 99 14.78 -1.81 2.69
CA GLY A 99 16.00 -2.19 3.39
C GLY A 99 15.81 -2.31 4.90
N CYS A 100 14.59 -2.18 5.40
CA CYS A 100 14.32 -2.18 6.82
C CYS A 100 14.46 -3.59 7.40
N LEU A 101 15.25 -3.71 8.48
CA LEU A 101 15.43 -5.01 9.13
C LEU A 101 14.19 -5.39 9.91
N MET A 102 13.59 -6.51 9.51
CA MET A 102 12.58 -7.19 10.30
C MET A 102 13.28 -8.18 11.24
N PRO A 103 12.81 -8.35 12.48
CA PRO A 103 13.24 -9.46 13.33
C PRO A 103 13.13 -10.75 12.53
N GLY A 104 14.17 -11.59 12.54
CA GLY A 104 14.25 -12.83 11.75
C GLY A 104 13.15 -13.86 12.05
N GLU A 105 12.33 -13.60 13.06
CA GLU A 105 11.10 -14.32 13.39
C GLU A 105 9.91 -13.37 13.18
N ALA A 106 9.77 -12.92 11.93
CA ALA A 106 8.85 -11.87 11.52
C ALA A 106 7.43 -12.08 12.08
N ILE A 107 6.85 -10.98 12.58
CA ILE A 107 5.47 -10.86 13.07
C ILE A 107 5.26 -11.48 14.46
N ALA A 108 5.77 -10.82 15.51
CA ALA A 108 5.24 -11.04 16.86
C ALA A 108 5.53 -9.95 17.90
N ALA A 109 5.04 -8.72 17.68
CA ALA A 109 5.25 -7.62 18.64
C ALA A 109 4.82 -8.00 20.08
N TRP A 110 3.72 -8.74 20.22
CA TRP A 110 3.10 -9.00 21.52
C TRP A 110 3.68 -10.21 22.25
N THR A 111 4.19 -11.22 21.55
CA THR A 111 4.77 -12.40 22.20
C THR A 111 6.26 -12.24 22.51
N LYS A 112 6.95 -11.30 21.85
CA LYS A 112 8.42 -11.13 21.97
C LYS A 112 8.87 -9.76 22.47
N GLY A 113 7.97 -8.78 22.51
CA GLY A 113 8.22 -7.43 23.03
C GLY A 113 8.80 -6.45 21.99
N LEU A 114 8.88 -5.18 22.38
CA LEU A 114 9.28 -4.06 21.50
C LEU A 114 10.72 -3.57 21.75
N ALA A 115 11.49 -4.28 22.57
CA ALA A 115 12.85 -3.88 22.92
C ALA A 115 13.77 -3.89 21.69
N GLY A 116 14.49 -2.79 21.48
CA GLY A 116 15.41 -2.63 20.34
C GLY A 116 14.73 -2.25 19.02
N CYS A 117 13.39 -2.27 18.95
CA CYS A 117 12.65 -1.79 17.79
C CYS A 117 12.61 -0.26 17.78
N ARG A 118 12.66 0.33 16.57
CA ARG A 118 12.53 1.78 16.36
C ARG A 118 11.09 2.14 16.04
N ALA A 119 10.37 1.23 15.37
CA ALA A 119 8.96 1.38 15.08
C ALA A 119 8.14 0.12 15.33
N LEU A 120 6.85 0.32 15.57
CA LEU A 120 5.81 -0.69 15.60
C LEU A 120 4.77 -0.35 14.55
N ILE A 121 4.49 -1.29 13.64
CA ILE A 121 3.36 -1.24 12.74
C ILE A 121 2.16 -1.94 13.39
N ILE A 122 1.02 -1.25 13.42
CA ILE A 122 -0.26 -1.74 13.94
C ILE A 122 -1.22 -1.82 12.75
N PRO A 123 -1.39 -3.01 12.15
CA PRO A 123 -2.28 -3.22 11.02
C PRO A 123 -3.74 -2.86 11.33
N ASP A 124 -4.51 -2.64 10.28
CA ASP A 124 -5.95 -2.55 10.40
C ASP A 124 -6.53 -3.86 10.98
N GLY A 125 -7.47 -3.73 11.91
CA GLY A 125 -8.02 -4.87 12.63
C GLY A 125 -7.11 -5.52 13.68
N ALA A 126 -5.99 -4.88 14.05
CA ALA A 126 -5.17 -5.36 15.17
C ALA A 126 -5.98 -5.41 16.48
N VAL A 127 -5.94 -6.58 17.13
CA VAL A 127 -6.59 -6.88 18.40
C VAL A 127 -5.64 -6.60 19.54
N LEU A 128 -6.03 -5.68 20.42
CA LEU A 128 -5.22 -5.26 21.57
C LEU A 128 -6.01 -5.49 22.85
N SER A 129 -5.40 -6.14 23.84
CA SER A 129 -5.82 -6.02 25.25
C SER A 129 -5.41 -4.65 25.81
N ASP A 130 -5.88 -4.31 27.01
CA ASP A 130 -5.47 -3.06 27.67
C ASP A 130 -3.98 -3.11 28.07
N GLN A 131 -3.47 -4.30 28.36
CA GLN A 131 -2.04 -4.52 28.60
C GLN A 131 -1.21 -4.33 27.32
N ASP A 132 -1.70 -4.79 26.18
CA ASP A 132 -1.07 -4.55 24.87
C ASP A 132 -1.04 -3.03 24.59
N ALA A 133 -2.15 -2.32 24.81
CA ALA A 133 -2.21 -0.87 24.65
C ALA A 133 -1.25 -0.12 25.60
N ALA A 134 -1.12 -0.56 26.85
CA ALA A 134 -0.16 0.01 27.80
C ALA A 134 1.30 -0.18 27.36
N GLN A 135 1.64 -1.33 26.78
CA GLN A 135 2.99 -1.57 26.24
C GLN A 135 3.31 -0.63 25.08
N VAL A 136 2.35 -0.36 24.19
CA VAL A 136 2.54 0.58 23.08
C VAL A 136 2.70 2.00 23.56
N ARG A 137 1.89 2.44 24.53
CA ARG A 137 2.08 3.74 25.18
C ARG A 137 3.50 3.90 25.69
N GLU A 138 3.99 2.91 26.43
CA GLU A 138 5.32 2.97 27.03
C GLU A 138 6.43 2.95 25.97
N PHE A 139 6.25 2.16 24.91
CA PHE A 139 7.17 2.11 23.78
C PHE A 139 7.28 3.48 23.07
N VAL A 140 6.14 4.08 22.73
CA VAL A 140 6.12 5.39 22.06
C VAL A 140 6.66 6.47 23.00
N LYS A 141 6.24 6.46 24.27
CA LYS A 141 6.70 7.44 25.27
C LYS A 141 8.23 7.45 25.43
N LYS A 142 8.88 6.30 25.26
CA LYS A 142 10.35 6.10 25.31
C LYS A 142 11.10 6.45 24.02
N GLY A 143 10.41 6.91 22.98
CA GLY A 143 11.04 7.30 21.72
C GLY A 143 10.72 6.40 20.53
N GLY A 144 9.93 5.35 20.72
CA GLY A 144 9.45 4.49 19.63
C GLY A 144 8.47 5.21 18.70
N ALA A 145 8.39 4.76 17.46
CA ALA A 145 7.39 5.22 16.50
C ALA A 145 6.24 4.20 16.34
N ALA A 146 4.98 4.61 16.50
CA ALA A 146 3.83 3.77 16.15
C ALA A 146 3.25 4.17 14.79
N ILE A 147 3.02 3.21 13.91
CA ILE A 147 2.41 3.41 12.58
C ILE A 147 1.15 2.57 12.53
N ALA A 148 -0.01 3.21 12.55
CA ALA A 148 -1.31 2.58 12.69
C ALA A 148 -2.18 2.81 11.45
N PHE A 149 -3.01 1.82 11.12
CA PHE A 149 -3.89 1.84 9.95
C PHE A 149 -5.34 1.60 10.33
N GLY A 150 -6.25 2.33 9.69
CA GLY A 150 -7.69 2.11 9.82
C GLY A 150 -8.16 2.03 11.27
N HIS A 151 -8.72 0.89 11.62
CA HIS A 151 -9.26 0.55 12.93
C HIS A 151 -8.21 -0.03 13.89
N ALA A 152 -6.92 0.20 13.67
CA ALA A 152 -5.87 -0.19 14.60
C ALA A 152 -6.24 0.15 16.06
N SER A 153 -6.22 -0.83 16.96
CA SER A 153 -6.61 -0.72 18.39
C SER A 153 -8.10 -0.52 18.72
N ARG A 154 -8.99 -0.53 17.73
CA ARG A 154 -10.45 -0.53 17.94
C ARG A 154 -10.99 -1.84 18.49
N LEU A 155 -10.26 -2.93 18.36
CA LEU A 155 -10.72 -4.26 18.76
C LEU A 155 -10.06 -4.70 20.07
N GLY A 156 -10.89 -5.04 21.05
CA GLY A 156 -10.48 -5.64 22.32
C GLY A 156 -10.01 -7.07 22.15
N GLN A 157 -9.38 -7.63 23.20
CA GLN A 157 -8.87 -9.01 23.20
C GLN A 157 -9.95 -10.07 22.86
N ASP A 158 -11.22 -9.78 23.13
CA ASP A 158 -12.36 -10.62 22.78
C ASP A 158 -12.86 -10.41 21.34
N GLY A 159 -12.13 -9.64 20.53
CA GLY A 159 -12.49 -9.29 19.16
C GLY A 159 -13.64 -8.29 19.06
N LYS A 160 -14.14 -7.74 20.17
CA LYS A 160 -15.23 -6.77 20.14
C LYS A 160 -14.75 -5.36 19.88
N ALA A 161 -15.57 -4.62 19.14
CA ALA A 161 -15.36 -3.21 18.88
C ALA A 161 -15.49 -2.39 20.15
N ARG A 162 -14.46 -1.60 20.45
CA ARG A 162 -14.48 -0.49 21.40
C ARG A 162 -15.25 0.69 20.79
N ALA A 163 -15.74 1.59 21.64
CA ALA A 163 -16.35 2.85 21.20
C ALA A 163 -15.34 3.76 20.47
N ASP A 164 -14.07 3.71 20.89
CA ASP A 164 -12.96 4.49 20.33
C ASP A 164 -11.64 3.69 20.38
N TYR A 165 -10.56 4.26 19.86
CA TYR A 165 -9.23 3.67 19.90
C TYR A 165 -8.75 3.43 21.33
N ALA A 166 -8.25 2.22 21.61
CA ALA A 166 -7.55 1.95 22.87
C ALA A 166 -6.27 2.78 23.02
N LEU A 167 -5.78 3.38 21.93
CA LEU A 167 -4.59 4.22 21.83
C LEU A 167 -4.93 5.64 21.36
N ALA A 168 -6.16 6.14 21.56
CA ALA A 168 -6.58 7.48 21.14
C ALA A 168 -5.64 8.58 21.66
N ASP A 169 -5.16 8.46 22.89
CA ASP A 169 -4.18 9.35 23.53
C ASP A 169 -2.80 9.30 22.86
N VAL A 170 -2.37 8.11 22.43
CA VAL A 170 -1.10 7.94 21.70
C VAL A 170 -1.21 8.51 20.30
N PHE A 171 -2.32 8.22 19.62
CA PHE A 171 -2.57 8.68 18.26
C PHE A 171 -2.94 10.16 18.19
N GLY A 172 -3.40 10.76 19.30
CA GLY A 172 -3.90 12.14 19.35
C GLY A 172 -5.12 12.34 18.44
N VAL A 173 -5.97 11.32 18.31
CA VAL A 173 -7.13 11.30 17.42
C VAL A 173 -8.24 10.42 17.98
N HIS A 174 -9.47 10.78 17.65
CA HIS A 174 -10.66 9.96 17.90
C HIS A 174 -11.27 9.47 16.59
N SER A 175 -11.87 8.29 16.63
CA SER A 175 -12.70 7.78 15.52
C SER A 175 -14.11 8.33 15.62
N GLU A 176 -14.61 8.99 14.56
CA GLU A 176 -16.00 9.45 14.44
C GLU A 176 -16.81 8.60 13.46
N GLY A 177 -16.39 7.35 13.27
CA GLY A 177 -16.99 6.40 12.35
C GLY A 177 -16.48 6.53 10.92
N LEU A 178 -17.22 5.93 9.99
CA LEU A 178 -16.85 5.87 8.58
C LEU A 178 -17.36 7.09 7.83
N VAL A 179 -16.50 7.65 6.99
CA VAL A 179 -16.94 8.48 5.88
C VAL A 179 -17.11 7.58 4.68
N LYS A 180 -18.37 7.36 4.31
CA LYS A 180 -18.71 6.87 2.98
C LYS A 180 -18.67 8.05 2.04
N PHE A 181 -17.82 7.96 1.03
CA PHE A 181 -17.84 8.90 -0.08
C PHE A 181 -19.08 8.54 -0.90
N ASP A 182 -19.94 9.55 -1.08
CA ASP A 182 -21.37 9.40 -1.33
C ASP A 182 -21.69 8.36 -2.42
N THR A 183 -22.23 7.20 -2.04
CA THR A 183 -22.79 6.23 -2.99
C THR A 183 -24.18 6.64 -3.49
N GLU A 184 -24.80 7.69 -2.93
CA GLU A 184 -26.05 8.25 -3.48
C GLU A 184 -25.81 9.01 -4.78
N SER A 185 -24.61 9.56 -5.02
CA SER A 185 -24.29 10.21 -6.31
C SER A 185 -24.17 9.21 -7.47
N THR A 186 -23.94 7.92 -7.20
CA THR A 186 -23.92 6.83 -8.21
C THR A 186 -25.15 5.93 -8.15
N ARG A 187 -26.00 6.03 -7.12
CA ARG A 187 -27.22 5.22 -7.01
C ARG A 187 -28.14 5.49 -8.20
N GLY A 188 -28.45 4.45 -8.98
CA GLY A 188 -29.30 4.55 -10.17
C GLY A 188 -28.60 5.18 -11.39
N VAL A 189 -27.29 5.45 -11.32
CA VAL A 189 -26.49 5.82 -12.48
C VAL A 189 -26.21 4.57 -13.30
N THR A 190 -26.39 4.66 -14.62
CA THR A 190 -26.21 3.53 -15.53
C THR A 190 -25.35 3.95 -16.72
N ALA A 191 -24.57 3.02 -17.25
CA ALA A 191 -23.88 3.21 -18.51
C ALA A 191 -24.58 2.43 -19.63
N SER A 192 -24.54 2.99 -20.85
CA SER A 192 -24.99 2.30 -22.06
C SER A 192 -24.15 2.73 -23.25
N SER A 193 -24.20 1.96 -24.33
CA SER A 193 -23.42 2.19 -25.54
C SER A 193 -24.24 1.86 -26.79
N ASP A 194 -23.76 2.29 -27.96
CA ASP A 194 -24.31 1.88 -29.25
C ASP A 194 -24.11 0.38 -29.47
N SER A 195 -22.95 -0.12 -29.06
CA SER A 195 -22.51 -1.48 -29.29
C SER A 195 -21.40 -1.86 -28.32
N ASN A 196 -21.18 -3.18 -28.18
CA ASN A 196 -20.10 -3.75 -27.36
C ASN A 196 -19.39 -4.84 -28.14
N PHE A 197 -18.06 -4.87 -28.09
CA PHE A 197 -17.21 -5.90 -28.69
C PHE A 197 -17.57 -7.32 -28.19
N GLY A 198 -18.11 -7.41 -26.97
CA GLY A 198 -18.47 -8.65 -26.27
C GLY A 198 -17.50 -8.99 -25.13
N GLY A 199 -17.81 -10.03 -24.36
CA GLY A 199 -16.97 -10.41 -23.19
C GLY A 199 -16.99 -9.34 -22.08
N PRO A 200 -15.86 -9.05 -21.42
CA PRO A 200 -15.81 -8.14 -20.27
C PRO A 200 -15.84 -6.65 -20.64
N TYR A 201 -16.02 -6.26 -21.91
CA TYR A 201 -15.87 -4.86 -22.38
C TYR A 201 -17.19 -4.08 -22.43
N GLY A 202 -17.99 -4.19 -21.38
CA GLY A 202 -19.29 -3.51 -21.28
C GLY A 202 -19.17 -1.99 -21.04
N PRO A 203 -20.25 -1.22 -21.30
CA PRO A 203 -20.26 0.22 -21.11
C PRO A 203 -20.06 0.63 -19.65
N GLU A 204 -20.41 -0.23 -18.68
CA GLU A 204 -20.22 -0.01 -17.25
C GLU A 204 -18.75 0.24 -16.87
N ASN A 205 -17.81 -0.26 -17.67
CA ASN A 205 -16.39 -0.10 -17.42
C ASN A 205 -15.91 1.35 -17.53
N VAL A 206 -16.62 2.23 -18.26
CA VAL A 206 -16.20 3.64 -18.33
C VAL A 206 -16.42 4.40 -17.02
N MET A 207 -17.05 3.76 -16.04
CA MET A 207 -17.37 4.33 -14.73
C MET A 207 -17.11 3.35 -13.58
N ASP A 208 -16.23 2.37 -13.78
CA ASP A 208 -15.82 1.40 -12.76
C ASP A 208 -14.51 1.78 -12.06
N GLY A 209 -13.82 2.80 -12.61
CA GLY A 209 -12.55 3.35 -12.16
C GLY A 209 -11.40 2.38 -12.11
N ALA A 210 -11.49 1.33 -12.92
CA ALA A 210 -10.42 0.41 -13.25
C ALA A 210 -9.83 0.76 -14.61
N SER A 211 -9.21 1.93 -14.74
CA SER A 211 -8.59 2.37 -16.01
C SER A 211 -7.29 1.64 -16.39
N GLU A 212 -6.92 0.57 -15.67
CA GLU A 212 -5.67 -0.17 -15.82
C GLU A 212 -5.92 -1.69 -15.98
N GLY A 213 -5.01 -2.36 -16.69
CA GLY A 213 -5.10 -3.81 -16.95
C GLY A 213 -5.85 -4.17 -18.24
N THR A 214 -6.28 -5.43 -18.35
CA THR A 214 -6.83 -5.99 -19.60
C THR A 214 -8.36 -6.10 -19.64
N LYS A 215 -9.08 -5.67 -18.59
CA LYS A 215 -10.53 -5.91 -18.45
C LYS A 215 -11.37 -4.72 -17.95
N GLY A 216 -10.81 -3.53 -17.75
CA GLY A 216 -11.52 -2.34 -17.23
C GLY A 216 -11.67 -1.23 -18.29
N PHE A 217 -12.26 -1.56 -19.43
CA PHE A 217 -12.55 -0.57 -20.48
C PHE A 217 -13.76 -1.00 -21.30
N TRP A 218 -14.49 -0.03 -21.83
CA TRP A 218 -15.52 -0.28 -22.83
C TRP A 218 -14.88 -0.35 -24.21
N ALA A 219 -15.37 -1.27 -25.05
CA ALA A 219 -15.00 -1.33 -26.46
C ALA A 219 -16.25 -1.54 -27.33
N SER A 220 -16.39 -0.75 -28.39
CA SER A 220 -17.47 -0.90 -29.37
C SER A 220 -17.28 -2.16 -30.24
N LYS A 221 -18.31 -2.52 -31.01
CA LYS A 221 -18.13 -3.52 -32.08
C LYS A 221 -17.25 -2.96 -33.19
N ASP A 222 -16.61 -3.86 -33.94
CA ASP A 222 -15.96 -3.51 -35.21
C ASP A 222 -17.01 -3.16 -36.26
N ALA A 223 -17.33 -1.88 -36.37
CA ALA A 223 -18.31 -1.34 -37.31
C ALA A 223 -17.95 0.11 -37.68
N PRO A 224 -18.36 0.61 -38.86
CA PRO A 224 -18.01 1.97 -39.25
C PRO A 224 -18.37 3.01 -38.19
N MET A 225 -17.41 3.90 -37.88
CA MET A 225 -17.62 5.05 -36.99
C MET A 225 -18.84 5.89 -37.46
N PRO A 226 -19.58 6.57 -36.55
CA PRO A 226 -19.23 6.83 -35.16
C PRO A 226 -19.74 5.79 -34.16
N HIS A 227 -19.11 5.77 -32.98
CA HIS A 227 -19.58 5.03 -31.81
C HIS A 227 -19.96 5.96 -30.66
N TRP A 228 -20.72 5.45 -29.70
CA TRP A 228 -21.00 6.20 -28.50
C TRP A 228 -21.10 5.32 -27.25
N VAL A 229 -20.63 5.89 -26.15
CA VAL A 229 -20.87 5.40 -24.80
C VAL A 229 -21.39 6.55 -23.96
N GLN A 230 -22.31 6.27 -23.04
CA GLN A 230 -22.93 7.29 -22.22
C GLN A 230 -23.09 6.84 -20.78
N ILE A 231 -23.21 7.83 -19.90
CA ILE A 231 -23.60 7.67 -18.52
C ILE A 231 -24.89 8.44 -18.27
N SER A 232 -25.88 7.78 -17.67
CA SER A 232 -27.23 8.31 -17.42
C SER A 232 -27.44 8.45 -15.92
N PHE A 233 -28.07 9.55 -15.51
CA PHE A 233 -28.35 9.86 -14.11
C PHE A 233 -29.85 9.66 -13.81
N PRO A 234 -30.20 9.26 -12.57
CA PRO A 234 -31.60 9.13 -12.16
C PRO A 234 -32.32 10.48 -12.05
N SER A 235 -31.55 11.57 -11.93
CA SER A 235 -32.04 12.95 -11.86
C SER A 235 -31.03 13.89 -12.50
N PRO A 236 -31.45 15.08 -13.00
CA PRO A 236 -30.53 16.05 -13.60
C PRO A 236 -29.37 16.42 -12.66
N ARG A 237 -28.15 16.54 -13.20
CA ARG A 237 -26.93 16.97 -12.49
C ARG A 237 -26.26 18.12 -13.21
N THR A 238 -25.66 19.04 -12.45
CA THR A 238 -24.81 20.11 -12.99
C THR A 238 -23.41 19.58 -13.29
N ILE A 239 -22.95 19.68 -14.53
CA ILE A 239 -21.69 19.10 -15.02
C ILE A 239 -20.86 20.21 -15.65
N GLY A 240 -19.62 20.41 -15.20
CA GLY A 240 -18.71 21.44 -15.70
C GLY A 240 -17.51 20.92 -16.48
N ARG A 241 -17.22 19.61 -16.40
CA ARG A 241 -16.08 18.99 -17.08
C ARG A 241 -16.27 17.48 -17.22
N ALA A 242 -15.74 16.93 -18.31
CA ALA A 242 -15.50 15.50 -18.46
C ALA A 242 -14.01 15.24 -18.74
N ASP A 243 -13.39 14.33 -18.01
CA ASP A 243 -12.04 13.84 -18.31
C ASP A 243 -12.19 12.43 -18.91
N VAL A 244 -11.60 12.21 -20.08
CA VAL A 244 -11.72 10.95 -20.85
C VAL A 244 -10.36 10.27 -20.87
N THR A 245 -10.26 9.07 -20.32
CA THR A 245 -9.02 8.30 -20.27
C THR A 245 -9.00 7.25 -21.36
N CYS A 246 -7.97 7.28 -22.21
CA CYS A 246 -7.72 6.27 -23.24
C CYS A 246 -7.24 4.97 -22.61
N ARG A 247 -7.55 3.84 -23.26
CA ARG A 247 -6.91 2.56 -22.95
C ARG A 247 -5.42 2.65 -23.30
N PRO A 248 -4.50 2.13 -22.47
CA PRO A 248 -3.07 2.14 -22.79
C PRO A 248 -2.76 1.56 -24.18
N GLY A 249 -2.11 2.37 -25.02
CA GLY A 249 -1.76 2.02 -26.41
C GLY A 249 -2.79 2.47 -27.47
N PHE A 250 -3.95 2.97 -27.06
CA PHE A 250 -5.03 3.45 -27.92
C PHE A 250 -5.10 4.98 -27.83
N LEU A 251 -5.55 5.62 -28.90
CA LEU A 251 -5.59 7.08 -29.01
C LEU A 251 -6.94 7.52 -29.58
N LEU A 252 -7.81 8.03 -28.72
CA LEU A 252 -9.02 8.76 -29.11
C LEU A 252 -8.60 10.11 -29.73
N GLN A 253 -8.92 10.33 -30.99
CA GLN A 253 -8.48 11.51 -31.74
C GLN A 253 -9.58 12.55 -31.87
N ASP A 254 -10.77 12.10 -32.29
CA ASP A 254 -11.91 12.98 -32.56
C ASP A 254 -13.15 12.48 -31.82
N PHE A 255 -13.70 13.35 -30.97
CA PHE A 255 -14.95 13.06 -30.27
C PHE A 255 -15.61 14.32 -29.74
N GLU A 256 -16.89 14.18 -29.39
CA GLU A 256 -17.68 15.20 -28.71
C GLU A 256 -18.20 14.68 -27.38
N VAL A 257 -18.08 15.49 -26.34
CA VAL A 257 -18.78 15.27 -25.08
C VAL A 257 -20.12 15.99 -25.18
N ARG A 258 -21.20 15.22 -25.22
CA ARG A 258 -22.58 15.71 -25.36
C ARG A 258 -23.34 15.50 -24.06
N CYS A 259 -24.16 16.47 -23.68
CA CYS A 259 -25.01 16.44 -22.49
C CYS A 259 -26.48 16.39 -22.91
N GLN A 260 -27.27 15.53 -22.27
CA GLN A 260 -28.72 15.48 -22.51
C GLN A 260 -29.43 16.52 -21.65
N VAL A 261 -30.01 17.54 -22.28
CA VAL A 261 -30.74 18.63 -21.65
C VAL A 261 -32.20 18.57 -22.11
N GLY A 262 -33.09 18.13 -21.22
CA GLY A 262 -34.45 17.77 -21.63
C GLY A 262 -34.41 16.61 -22.62
N ASN A 263 -34.93 16.83 -23.84
CA ASN A 263 -34.93 15.83 -24.90
C ASN A 263 -33.78 15.99 -25.90
N ASP A 264 -32.98 17.04 -25.78
CA ASP A 264 -31.95 17.40 -26.76
C ASP A 264 -30.55 17.02 -26.27
N TRP A 265 -29.68 16.67 -27.23
CA TRP A 265 -28.25 16.50 -26.97
C TRP A 265 -27.50 17.77 -27.36
N VAL A 266 -26.83 18.38 -26.39
CA VAL A 266 -26.03 19.59 -26.57
C VAL A 266 -24.55 19.23 -26.46
N THR A 267 -23.74 19.62 -27.45
CA THR A 267 -22.27 19.46 -27.37
C THR A 267 -21.69 20.41 -26.34
N ALA A 268 -21.10 19.85 -25.28
CA ALA A 268 -20.53 20.58 -24.15
C ALA A 268 -19.01 20.75 -24.27
N ALA A 269 -18.33 19.81 -24.95
CA ALA A 269 -16.93 19.92 -25.34
C ALA A 269 -16.66 19.14 -26.62
N LYS A 270 -15.60 19.53 -27.34
CA LYS A 270 -15.18 18.89 -28.59
C LYS A 270 -13.67 18.75 -28.64
N VAL A 271 -13.21 17.58 -29.04
CA VAL A 271 -11.80 17.24 -29.22
C VAL A 271 -11.60 16.81 -30.67
N VAL A 272 -10.55 17.33 -31.31
CA VAL A 272 -10.20 17.06 -32.71
C VAL A 272 -8.70 16.91 -32.82
N ASN A 273 -8.24 15.90 -33.56
CA ASN A 273 -6.84 15.58 -33.80
C ASN A 273 -6.03 15.46 -32.50
N ASN A 274 -6.59 14.83 -31.46
CA ASN A 274 -5.82 14.58 -30.26
C ASN A 274 -4.65 13.61 -30.54
N GLU A 275 -3.47 13.98 -30.03
CA GLU A 275 -2.23 13.21 -30.15
C GLU A 275 -1.77 12.64 -28.79
N GLU A 276 -2.45 12.98 -27.69
CA GLU A 276 -2.09 12.56 -26.33
C GLU A 276 -2.77 11.22 -25.94
N PRO A 277 -2.03 10.15 -25.59
CA PRO A 277 -2.57 8.81 -25.36
C PRO A 277 -3.05 8.55 -23.91
N VAL A 278 -3.29 9.61 -23.12
CA VAL A 278 -3.54 9.52 -21.67
C VAL A 278 -4.97 9.94 -21.31
N THR A 279 -5.13 10.86 -20.36
CA THR A 279 -6.40 11.46 -19.96
C THR A 279 -6.57 12.83 -20.61
N ILE A 280 -7.63 12.97 -21.41
CA ILE A 280 -7.99 14.17 -22.15
C ILE A 280 -8.99 14.97 -21.31
N ARG A 281 -8.60 16.16 -20.86
CA ARG A 281 -9.46 17.04 -20.07
C ARG A 281 -10.38 17.85 -20.98
N CYS A 282 -11.69 17.70 -20.82
CA CYS A 282 -12.70 18.38 -21.61
C CYS A 282 -13.51 19.33 -20.73
N PRO A 283 -13.00 20.55 -20.44
CA PRO A 283 -13.76 21.57 -19.71
C PRO A 283 -14.96 22.04 -20.55
N PHE A 284 -16.09 22.28 -19.90
CA PHE A 284 -17.25 22.86 -20.57
C PHE A 284 -17.17 24.38 -20.49
N GLU A 285 -17.61 25.09 -21.54
CA GLU A 285 -17.63 26.56 -21.53
C GLU A 285 -18.44 27.14 -20.36
N LYS A 286 -19.52 26.43 -20.00
CA LYS A 286 -20.34 26.70 -18.82
C LYS A 286 -20.88 25.38 -18.28
N PRO A 287 -21.13 25.27 -16.95
CA PRO A 287 -21.77 24.09 -16.40
C PRO A 287 -23.14 23.83 -17.05
N VAL A 288 -23.42 22.56 -17.36
CA VAL A 288 -24.65 22.09 -18.01
C VAL A 288 -25.43 21.22 -17.03
N VAL A 289 -26.74 21.50 -16.87
CA VAL A 289 -27.64 20.65 -16.09
C VAL A 289 -28.19 19.55 -17.01
N ALA A 290 -27.79 18.31 -16.80
CA ALA A 290 -28.05 17.21 -17.73
C ALA A 290 -28.50 15.91 -17.05
N THR A 291 -29.30 15.11 -17.75
CA THR A 291 -29.71 13.75 -17.32
C THR A 291 -28.79 12.66 -17.84
N ALA A 292 -27.93 12.96 -18.81
CA ALA A 292 -26.91 12.04 -19.31
C ALA A 292 -25.71 12.78 -19.91
N VAL A 293 -24.55 12.14 -19.93
CA VAL A 293 -23.36 12.55 -20.69
C VAL A 293 -22.99 11.43 -21.65
N ARG A 294 -22.79 11.77 -22.92
CA ARG A 294 -22.41 10.86 -23.98
C ARG A 294 -21.08 11.29 -24.58
N LEU A 295 -20.18 10.34 -24.72
CA LEU A 295 -19.00 10.48 -25.56
C LEU A 295 -19.36 9.98 -26.96
N HIS A 296 -19.35 10.86 -27.95
CA HIS A 296 -19.63 10.54 -29.34
C HIS A 296 -18.33 10.56 -30.14
N ILE A 297 -17.82 9.38 -30.47
CA ILE A 297 -16.46 9.16 -30.97
C ILE A 297 -16.52 8.99 -32.48
N THR A 298 -15.72 9.78 -33.18
CA THR A 298 -15.65 9.76 -34.66
C THR A 298 -14.31 9.26 -35.18
N LYS A 299 -13.27 9.24 -34.34
CA LYS A 299 -11.94 8.77 -34.74
C LYS A 299 -11.10 8.25 -33.58
N GLU A 300 -10.52 7.07 -33.75
CA GLU A 300 -9.53 6.46 -32.88
C GLU A 300 -8.41 5.80 -33.70
N SER A 301 -7.20 5.76 -33.14
CA SER A 301 -6.09 4.98 -33.69
C SER A 301 -5.41 4.05 -32.68
N LEU A 302 -4.78 2.99 -33.19
CA LEU A 302 -3.90 2.06 -32.44
C LEU A 302 -2.56 1.99 -33.16
N GLY A 303 -1.48 2.37 -32.49
CA GLY A 303 -0.14 2.40 -33.11
C GLY A 303 -0.09 3.31 -34.35
N GLY A 304 -0.85 4.42 -34.35
CA GLY A 304 -0.90 5.39 -35.44
C GLY A 304 -1.75 4.98 -36.65
N LYS A 305 -2.51 3.88 -36.57
CA LYS A 305 -3.43 3.45 -37.62
C LYS A 305 -4.88 3.65 -37.19
N ASP A 306 -5.65 4.31 -38.03
CA ASP A 306 -7.09 4.52 -37.83
C ASP A 306 -7.84 3.18 -37.70
N ARG A 307 -8.85 3.14 -36.84
CA ARG A 307 -9.67 1.95 -36.59
C ARG A 307 -11.17 2.27 -36.59
N GLN A 308 -11.97 1.22 -36.79
CA GLN A 308 -13.43 1.24 -36.75
C GLN A 308 -13.96 0.66 -35.42
N ILE A 309 -13.17 0.80 -34.36
CA ILE A 309 -13.53 0.44 -32.98
C ILE A 309 -13.20 1.65 -32.13
N ALA A 310 -14.02 1.90 -31.11
CA ALA A 310 -13.73 2.84 -30.05
C ALA A 310 -13.49 2.08 -28.74
N ASP A 311 -12.38 2.38 -28.08
CA ASP A 311 -11.97 1.89 -26.77
C ASP A 311 -11.90 3.08 -25.80
N VAL A 312 -12.67 3.01 -24.70
CA VAL A 312 -12.66 4.04 -23.64
C VAL A 312 -12.30 3.38 -22.33
N GLY A 313 -11.24 3.87 -21.69
CA GLY A 313 -10.83 3.44 -20.35
C GLY A 313 -11.82 3.92 -19.29
N GLU A 314 -11.89 5.23 -19.10
CA GLU A 314 -12.71 5.85 -18.05
C GLU A 314 -13.27 7.20 -18.50
N ILE A 315 -14.49 7.53 -18.06
CA ILE A 315 -15.08 8.86 -18.16
C ILE A 315 -15.31 9.39 -16.75
N THR A 316 -14.49 10.36 -16.35
CA THR A 316 -14.62 11.03 -15.06
C THR A 316 -15.34 12.36 -15.21
N LEU A 317 -16.48 12.52 -14.52
CA LEU A 317 -17.29 13.74 -14.61
C LEU A 317 -17.10 14.63 -13.39
N TYR A 318 -17.15 15.95 -13.58
CA TYR A 318 -17.06 16.95 -12.52
C TYR A 318 -18.16 18.00 -12.65
N ASP A 319 -18.60 18.59 -11.55
CA ASP A 319 -19.52 19.73 -11.55
C ASP A 319 -18.79 21.07 -11.80
N GLY A 320 -19.56 22.17 -11.82
CA GLY A 320 -19.04 23.51 -12.07
C GLY A 320 -18.09 24.04 -10.99
N THR A 321 -17.96 23.36 -9.85
CA THR A 321 -17.01 23.72 -8.78
C THR A 321 -15.72 22.89 -8.86
N GLY A 322 -15.65 21.93 -9.79
CA GLY A 322 -14.56 20.97 -9.90
C GLY A 322 -14.72 19.74 -9.03
N ARG A 323 -15.87 19.54 -8.38
CA ARG A 323 -16.15 18.32 -7.60
C ARG A 323 -16.49 17.17 -8.54
N GLN A 324 -15.83 16.03 -8.35
CA GLN A 324 -16.10 14.82 -9.13
C GLN A 324 -17.51 14.28 -8.83
N LEU A 325 -18.29 14.01 -9.88
CA LEU A 325 -19.65 13.50 -9.84
C LEU A 325 -19.71 11.97 -9.94
N LEU A 326 -18.79 11.39 -10.71
CA LEU A 326 -18.72 9.96 -11.01
C LEU A 326 -17.27 9.48 -11.03
N ALA A 327 -16.98 8.48 -10.21
CA ALA A 327 -16.25 7.24 -10.51
C ALA A 327 -16.06 6.56 -9.15
N PRO A 328 -16.51 5.32 -8.89
CA PRO A 328 -15.74 4.41 -8.06
C PRO A 328 -14.44 4.09 -8.81
N PRO A 329 -13.26 4.07 -8.16
CA PRO A 329 -13.11 4.67 -6.87
C PRO A 329 -13.20 6.18 -6.97
N TYR A 330 -13.94 6.76 -6.02
CA TYR A 330 -13.85 8.19 -5.78
C TYR A 330 -12.37 8.47 -5.59
N ARG A 331 -11.74 9.20 -6.52
CA ARG A 331 -10.33 9.52 -6.35
C ARG A 331 -10.30 10.69 -5.41
N LEU A 332 -10.21 10.40 -4.11
CA LEU A 332 -9.94 11.46 -3.15
C LEU A 332 -8.49 11.86 -3.26
N ASP A 333 -8.24 13.01 -3.87
CA ASP A 333 -6.91 13.60 -3.89
C ASP A 333 -6.44 13.84 -2.45
N VAL A 334 -5.42 13.08 -2.07
CA VAL A 334 -4.69 13.33 -0.83
C VAL A 334 -3.80 14.54 -1.04
N ARG A 335 -4.05 15.61 -0.29
CA ARG A 335 -3.16 16.76 -0.22
C ARG A 335 -2.15 16.57 0.89
N ILE A 336 -0.88 16.67 0.52
CA ILE A 336 0.26 16.52 1.41
C ILE A 336 0.66 17.91 1.91
N SER A 337 0.52 18.16 3.21
CA SER A 337 0.88 19.45 3.82
C SER A 337 2.29 19.47 4.42
N ASP A 338 2.91 18.30 4.61
CA ASP A 338 4.25 18.19 5.20
C ASP A 338 5.35 18.31 4.12
N ALA A 339 6.24 19.29 4.26
CA ALA A 339 7.31 19.57 3.30
C ALA A 339 8.32 18.42 3.15
N GLY A 340 8.48 17.57 4.17
CA GLY A 340 9.30 16.36 4.08
C GLY A 340 8.65 15.30 3.19
N TRP A 341 7.33 15.14 3.32
CA TRP A 341 6.56 14.20 2.52
C TRP A 341 6.38 14.69 1.06
N ALA A 342 6.10 15.99 0.86
CA ALA A 342 5.96 16.61 -0.46
C ALA A 342 7.25 16.65 -1.29
N LYS A 343 8.43 16.78 -0.67
CA LYS A 343 9.71 16.77 -1.40
C LYS A 343 10.09 15.38 -1.91
N ALA A 344 9.69 14.32 -1.19
CA ALA A 344 9.95 12.93 -1.57
C ALA A 344 9.01 12.47 -2.68
N ASN A 345 7.75 12.92 -2.66
CA ASN A 345 6.73 12.62 -3.66
C ASN A 345 6.31 13.91 -4.37
N ARG A 346 7.03 14.28 -5.44
CA ARG A 346 6.91 15.60 -6.12
C ARG A 346 5.50 15.98 -6.63
N SER A 347 4.53 15.08 -6.60
CA SER A 347 3.12 15.35 -6.87
C SER A 347 2.29 14.07 -6.71
N ALA A 348 2.23 13.49 -5.50
CA ALA A 348 1.38 12.31 -5.29
C ALA A 348 -0.05 12.72 -4.96
N GLN A 349 -0.90 12.88 -5.99
CA GLN A 349 -2.34 12.72 -5.84
C GLN A 349 -2.61 11.21 -5.71
N MET A 350 -2.83 10.73 -4.49
CA MET A 350 -3.19 9.33 -4.27
C MET A 350 -4.69 9.16 -4.46
N ALA A 351 -5.13 8.28 -5.35
CA ALA A 351 -6.53 7.96 -5.53
C ALA A 351 -7.01 6.97 -4.47
N LEU A 352 -7.92 7.38 -3.57
CA LEU A 352 -8.38 6.51 -2.47
C LEU A 352 -9.88 6.20 -2.51
N ARG A 353 -10.22 4.90 -2.58
CA ARG A 353 -11.60 4.40 -2.66
C ARG A 353 -12.35 4.52 -1.30
N SER A 354 -13.67 4.67 -1.35
CA SER A 354 -14.58 4.61 -0.19
C SER A 354 -14.63 3.20 0.43
N PRO A 355 -14.87 3.05 1.74
CA PRO A 355 -14.92 4.09 2.78
C PRO A 355 -13.54 4.41 3.38
N ALA A 356 -13.42 5.55 4.07
CA ALA A 356 -12.32 5.84 4.99
C ALA A 356 -12.85 6.21 6.38
N LEU A 357 -11.98 6.31 7.37
CA LEU A 357 -12.35 6.75 8.70
C LEU A 357 -12.43 8.27 8.80
N ARG A 358 -13.46 8.76 9.48
CA ARG A 358 -13.51 10.13 9.98
C ARG A 358 -12.63 10.21 11.21
N LEU A 359 -11.47 10.84 11.06
CA LEU A 359 -10.57 11.11 12.17
C LEU A 359 -10.82 12.53 12.69
N ARG A 360 -11.10 12.66 13.99
CA ARG A 360 -11.08 13.95 14.67
C ARG A 360 -9.76 14.08 15.43
N PRO A 361 -8.84 14.95 14.99
CA PRO A 361 -7.61 15.20 15.73
C PRO A 361 -7.89 15.81 17.10
N ASP A 362 -7.16 15.33 18.09
CA ASP A 362 -7.04 15.85 19.45
C ASP A 362 -5.56 15.84 19.84
N GLY A 363 -4.85 16.91 19.45
CA GLY A 363 -3.40 17.02 19.61
C GLY A 363 -2.57 16.53 18.42
N ALA A 364 -3.12 15.67 17.55
CA ALA A 364 -2.44 15.29 16.31
C ALA A 364 -2.52 16.37 15.22
N LYS A 365 -1.49 16.42 14.38
CA LYS A 365 -1.43 17.26 13.17
C LYS A 365 -1.76 16.41 11.95
N ALA A 366 -2.64 16.90 11.07
CA ALA A 366 -2.85 16.28 9.77
C ALA A 366 -1.64 16.54 8.87
N LEU A 367 -0.96 15.47 8.45
CA LEU A 367 0.12 15.50 7.45
C LEU A 367 -0.43 15.40 6.03
N ALA A 368 -1.61 14.80 5.93
CA ALA A 368 -2.29 14.52 4.70
C ALA A 368 -3.79 14.63 4.93
N ALA A 369 -4.53 15.13 3.95
CA ALA A 369 -5.98 15.21 4.05
C ALA A 369 -6.68 14.98 2.72
N PHE A 370 -7.92 14.52 2.79
CA PHE A 370 -8.83 14.45 1.68
C PHE A 370 -9.67 15.73 1.62
N GLY A 371 -10.01 16.21 0.43
CA GLY A 371 -11.08 17.23 0.31
C GLY A 371 -12.42 16.64 0.77
N ASP A 372 -13.23 17.40 1.52
CA ASP A 372 -14.55 16.94 1.97
C ASP A 372 -15.44 16.56 0.76
N PRO A 373 -15.75 15.28 0.57
CA PRO A 373 -16.54 14.83 -0.57
C PRO A 373 -18.01 15.27 -0.49
N LEU A 374 -18.48 15.71 0.69
CA LEU A 374 -19.85 16.19 0.90
C LEU A 374 -20.00 17.69 0.61
N GLY A 375 -18.93 18.40 0.26
CA GLY A 375 -18.99 19.81 -0.13
C GLY A 375 -19.45 20.75 1.00
N LYS A 376 -19.38 20.32 2.27
CA LYS A 376 -19.73 21.16 3.43
C LYS A 376 -18.60 22.09 3.84
N GLY A 377 -17.45 22.01 3.16
CA GLY A 377 -16.23 22.74 3.48
C GLY A 377 -15.43 22.00 4.55
N GLY A 378 -14.11 21.90 4.34
CA GLY A 378 -13.18 21.24 5.25
C GLY A 378 -12.32 20.19 4.56
N GLU A 379 -11.18 19.90 5.17
CA GLU A 379 -10.31 18.79 4.79
C GLU A 379 -10.40 17.71 5.87
N LEU A 380 -10.59 16.45 5.48
CA LEU A 380 -10.64 15.32 6.40
C LEU A 380 -9.24 14.71 6.53
N PRO A 381 -8.69 14.56 7.75
CA PRO A 381 -7.35 13.98 7.91
C PRO A 381 -7.26 12.56 7.33
N PHE A 382 -6.33 12.37 6.41
CA PHE A 382 -5.97 11.07 5.86
C PHE A 382 -4.86 10.41 6.68
N CYS A 383 -3.82 11.19 6.98
CA CYS A 383 -2.70 10.77 7.78
C CYS A 383 -2.47 11.81 8.86
N THR A 384 -2.38 11.38 10.10
CA THR A 384 -2.13 12.24 11.25
C THR A 384 -0.81 11.87 11.91
N ARG A 385 -0.19 12.85 12.57
CA ARG A 385 0.99 12.67 13.42
C ARG A 385 0.74 13.28 14.79
N HIS A 386 1.01 12.51 15.83
CA HIS A 386 1.02 12.98 17.21
C HIS A 386 2.39 12.73 17.84
N ASP A 387 2.92 13.74 18.52
CA ASP A 387 4.14 13.60 19.31
C ASP A 387 3.73 13.15 20.72
N PHE A 388 4.18 11.98 21.16
CA PHE A 388 3.76 11.37 22.43
C PHE A 388 4.98 10.94 23.25
N GLY A 389 5.23 11.67 24.34
CA GLY A 389 6.48 11.55 25.09
C GLY A 389 7.69 11.92 24.23
N GLN A 390 8.66 11.01 24.11
CA GLN A 390 9.84 11.20 23.26
C GLN A 390 9.66 10.64 21.84
N GLY A 391 8.58 9.89 21.60
CA GLY A 391 8.30 9.23 20.33
C GLY A 391 7.16 9.89 19.58
N ARG A 392 6.66 9.19 18.57
CA ARG A 392 5.64 9.69 17.66
C ARG A 392 4.67 8.59 17.27
N ALA A 393 3.43 8.96 17.01
CA ALA A 393 2.43 8.06 16.46
C ALA A 393 1.84 8.63 15.18
N TYR A 394 1.60 7.74 14.23
CA TYR A 394 0.96 8.05 12.95
C TYR A 394 -0.27 7.18 12.79
N LEU A 395 -1.38 7.78 12.36
CA LEU A 395 -2.60 7.04 12.04
C LEU A 395 -3.06 7.40 10.63
N PHE A 396 -3.28 6.36 9.82
CA PHE A 396 -3.90 6.45 8.51
C PHE A 396 -5.38 6.11 8.60
N ALA A 397 -6.23 6.89 7.93
CA ALA A 397 -7.68 6.72 7.91
C ALA A 397 -8.16 5.50 7.10
N VAL A 398 -7.23 4.74 6.49
CA VAL A 398 -7.50 3.58 5.63
C VAL A 398 -6.63 2.38 6.05
N PRO A 399 -6.97 1.15 5.62
CA PRO A 399 -6.11 -0.01 5.82
C PRO A 399 -4.80 0.09 5.04
N GLU A 400 -3.74 -0.54 5.54
CA GLU A 400 -2.43 -0.62 4.89
C GLU A 400 -2.48 -1.23 3.48
N ALA A 401 -3.46 -2.10 3.24
CA ALA A 401 -3.82 -2.64 1.93
C ALA A 401 -3.86 -1.59 0.83
N ARG A 402 -4.40 -0.41 1.15
CA ARG A 402 -4.58 0.70 0.22
C ARG A 402 -3.28 1.39 -0.16
N LEU A 403 -2.28 1.34 0.72
CA LEU A 403 -0.96 1.89 0.46
C LEU A 403 -0.08 0.86 -0.25
N GLY A 404 -0.34 -0.44 -0.10
CA GLY A 404 0.44 -1.54 -0.69
C GLY A 404 0.59 -1.48 -2.20
N ALA A 405 -0.36 -0.85 -2.90
CA ALA A 405 -0.32 -0.62 -4.34
C ALA A 405 0.70 0.47 -4.77
N GLU A 406 1.23 1.25 -3.81
CA GLU A 406 2.08 2.42 -4.05
C GLU A 406 3.42 2.29 -3.29
N PRO A 407 4.40 1.49 -3.76
CA PRO A 407 5.64 1.19 -3.04
C PRO A 407 6.46 2.42 -2.61
N GLU A 408 6.40 3.50 -3.37
CA GLU A 408 7.08 4.77 -3.11
C GLU A 408 6.51 5.46 -1.86
N VAL A 409 5.21 5.28 -1.60
CA VAL A 409 4.58 5.76 -0.37
C VAL A 409 5.20 5.04 0.82
N TRP A 410 5.28 3.70 0.78
CA TRP A 410 5.91 2.93 1.84
C TRP A 410 7.36 3.32 2.09
N GLU A 411 8.16 3.44 1.04
CA GLU A 411 9.55 3.85 1.19
C GLU A 411 9.65 5.22 1.89
N THR A 412 8.80 6.16 1.48
CA THR A 412 8.79 7.50 2.07
C THR A 412 8.31 7.48 3.52
N LEU A 413 7.27 6.71 3.83
CA LEU A 413 6.76 6.54 5.19
C LEU A 413 7.85 5.97 6.09
N LEU A 414 8.47 4.85 5.69
CA LEU A 414 9.49 4.19 6.48
C LEU A 414 10.72 5.09 6.69
N ARG A 415 11.16 5.82 5.66
CA ARG A 415 12.22 6.83 5.79
C ARG A 415 11.85 7.96 6.74
N THR A 416 10.60 8.43 6.70
CA THR A 416 10.14 9.54 7.56
C THR A 416 9.99 9.10 9.02
N PHE A 417 9.52 7.88 9.24
CA PHE A 417 9.15 7.39 10.56
C PHE A 417 10.31 6.72 11.30
N VAL A 418 11.18 6.03 10.55
CA VAL A 418 12.31 5.29 11.11
C VAL A 418 13.64 5.89 10.71
N GLY A 419 13.71 6.75 9.69
CA GLY A 419 14.98 7.29 9.22
C GLY A 419 15.70 6.34 8.28
N LEU A 420 17.01 6.50 8.15
CA LEU A 420 17.80 5.62 7.30
C LEU A 420 17.88 4.21 7.93
N PRO A 421 17.59 3.14 7.15
CA PRO A 421 17.65 1.78 7.66
C PRO A 421 19.09 1.38 7.98
N ALA A 422 19.26 0.39 8.84
CA ALA A 422 20.56 -0.15 9.21
C ALA A 422 21.25 -0.85 8.02
N VAL A 423 20.45 -1.45 7.14
CA VAL A 423 20.91 -2.24 5.99
C VAL A 423 20.16 -1.79 4.73
N ARG A 424 20.78 -1.90 3.57
CA ARG A 424 20.13 -1.87 2.26
C ARG A 424 20.78 -2.92 1.38
N HIS A 425 20.04 -3.48 0.43
CA HIS A 425 20.62 -4.40 -0.54
C HIS A 425 20.18 -4.08 -1.96
N SER A 426 21.01 -4.49 -2.92
CA SER A 426 20.68 -4.45 -4.36
C SER A 426 19.93 -5.69 -4.85
N GLY A 427 19.66 -6.66 -3.96
CA GLY A 427 18.90 -7.86 -4.31
C GLY A 427 17.46 -7.52 -4.68
N ASP A 428 16.87 -8.38 -5.50
CA ASP A 428 15.47 -8.31 -5.93
C ASP A 428 14.50 -8.47 -4.75
N GLU A 429 13.19 -8.35 -5.02
CA GLU A 429 12.13 -8.37 -4.01
C GLU A 429 12.04 -9.65 -3.15
N ASP A 430 12.55 -10.78 -3.65
CA ASP A 430 12.57 -12.03 -2.88
C ASP A 430 13.86 -12.21 -2.06
N VAL A 431 14.81 -11.27 -2.12
CA VAL A 431 15.99 -11.28 -1.24
C VAL A 431 15.65 -10.60 0.08
N VAL A 432 15.83 -11.32 1.18
CA VAL A 432 15.60 -10.83 2.54
C VAL A 432 16.93 -10.67 3.27
N ALA A 433 17.16 -9.50 3.85
CA ALA A 433 18.26 -9.25 4.77
C ALA A 433 17.80 -9.32 6.23
N ALA A 434 18.54 -10.06 7.06
CA ALA A 434 18.27 -10.14 8.49
C ALA A 434 19.58 -10.05 9.27
N LEU A 435 19.60 -9.31 10.38
CA LEU A 435 20.83 -8.98 11.11
C LEU A 435 20.71 -9.38 12.58
N TRP A 436 21.79 -9.91 13.13
CA TRP A 436 21.93 -10.22 14.56
C TRP A 436 23.13 -9.46 15.13
N ARG A 437 23.08 -9.13 16.42
CA ARG A 437 24.16 -8.44 17.14
C ARG A 437 24.51 -9.18 18.43
N GLY A 438 25.79 -9.28 18.76
CA GLY A 438 26.30 -9.77 20.04
C GLY A 438 27.81 -9.52 20.14
N ASP A 439 28.36 -9.32 21.34
CA ASP A 439 29.81 -9.24 21.61
C ASP A 439 30.64 -8.43 20.57
N GLY A 440 30.21 -7.21 20.25
CA GLY A 440 30.94 -6.34 19.30
C GLY A 440 30.96 -6.84 17.85
N ARG A 441 30.04 -7.74 17.47
CA ARG A 441 29.90 -8.26 16.11
C ARG A 441 28.44 -8.28 15.66
N TYR A 442 28.27 -8.35 14.36
CA TYR A 442 27.00 -8.62 13.71
C TYR A 442 27.08 -9.84 12.81
N VAL A 443 25.96 -10.55 12.68
CA VAL A 443 25.79 -11.62 11.69
C VAL A 443 24.64 -11.22 10.77
N LEU A 444 24.97 -10.96 9.50
CA LEU A 444 24.01 -10.64 8.46
C LEU A 444 23.71 -11.89 7.65
N HIS A 445 22.43 -12.25 7.55
CA HIS A 445 21.92 -13.27 6.65
C HIS A 445 21.24 -12.58 5.46
N LEU A 446 21.57 -13.02 4.25
CA LEU A 446 20.88 -12.69 3.02
C LEU A 446 20.27 -13.96 2.47
N VAL A 447 18.95 -14.03 2.33
CA VAL A 447 18.24 -15.23 1.86
C VAL A 447 17.48 -14.90 0.59
N ASP A 448 17.71 -15.67 -0.47
CA ASP A 448 16.80 -15.68 -1.62
C ASP A 448 15.61 -16.58 -1.28
N THR A 449 14.43 -15.97 -1.21
CA THR A 449 13.21 -16.68 -0.83
C THR A 449 12.56 -17.38 -2.02
N LEU A 450 13.10 -17.29 -3.24
CA LEU A 450 12.66 -18.16 -4.33
C LEU A 450 13.20 -19.57 -4.15
N ALA A 451 12.31 -20.56 -4.17
CA ALA A 451 12.71 -21.96 -4.15
C ALA A 451 13.56 -22.33 -5.38
N ASN A 452 13.27 -21.69 -6.52
CA ASN A 452 13.96 -21.90 -7.80
C ASN A 452 14.22 -20.54 -8.47
N PRO A 453 15.29 -19.82 -8.10
CA PRO A 453 15.59 -18.51 -8.70
C PRO A 453 15.92 -18.64 -10.19
N PRO A 454 15.52 -17.67 -11.03
CA PRO A 454 15.80 -17.70 -12.47
C PRO A 454 17.31 -17.58 -12.75
N ALA A 455 17.78 -18.11 -13.89
CA ALA A 455 19.20 -18.04 -14.24
C ALA A 455 19.73 -16.60 -14.42
N SER A 456 18.84 -15.63 -14.67
CA SER A 456 19.13 -14.21 -14.71
C SER A 456 19.34 -13.56 -13.34
N ARG A 457 19.06 -14.27 -12.24
CA ARG A 457 19.19 -13.76 -10.87
C ARG A 457 20.63 -13.36 -10.59
N ALA A 458 20.80 -12.19 -9.95
CA ALA A 458 22.12 -11.71 -9.58
C ALA A 458 22.82 -12.70 -8.64
N LYS A 459 24.04 -13.12 -9.02
CA LYS A 459 24.86 -14.05 -8.22
C LYS A 459 25.50 -13.38 -7.01
N GLU A 460 25.48 -12.05 -6.97
CA GLU A 460 26.03 -11.24 -5.89
C GLU A 460 25.03 -10.17 -5.50
N VAL A 461 24.96 -9.89 -4.21
CA VAL A 461 24.15 -8.82 -3.64
C VAL A 461 25.07 -7.79 -3.02
N ILE A 462 24.91 -6.54 -3.45
CA ILE A 462 25.56 -5.40 -2.83
C ILE A 462 24.76 -5.02 -1.60
N VAL A 463 25.36 -5.13 -0.43
CA VAL A 463 24.80 -4.68 0.83
C VAL A 463 25.45 -3.38 1.23
N ARG A 464 24.63 -2.39 1.62
CA ARG A 464 25.08 -1.14 2.22
C ARG A 464 24.64 -1.11 3.68
N LEU A 465 25.59 -0.85 4.56
CA LEU A 465 25.44 -0.82 6.02
C LEU A 465 25.51 0.64 6.49
N ASN A 466 24.51 1.08 7.24
CA ASN A 466 24.48 2.44 7.77
C ASN A 466 25.32 2.52 9.04
N LEU A 467 26.45 3.22 8.97
CA LEU A 467 27.40 3.34 10.09
C LEU A 467 26.88 4.23 11.22
N GLN A 468 25.90 5.11 10.96
CA GLN A 468 25.23 5.84 12.03
C GLN A 468 24.35 4.93 12.88
N ALA A 469 23.72 3.91 12.26
CA ALA A 469 22.85 2.96 12.94
C ALA A 469 23.62 1.81 13.61
N LEU A 470 24.67 1.31 12.93
CA LEU A 470 25.40 0.11 13.35
C LEU A 470 26.70 0.42 14.11
N GLY A 471 27.16 1.67 14.08
CA GLY A 471 28.50 2.04 14.51
C GLY A 471 29.59 1.62 13.50
N PRO A 472 30.87 1.86 13.83
CA PRO A 472 31.98 1.54 12.95
C PRO A 472 32.15 0.03 12.78
N ILE A 473 32.22 -0.44 11.53
CA ILE A 473 32.54 -1.82 11.16
C ILE A 473 33.97 -1.89 10.61
N GLN A 474 34.78 -2.78 11.17
CA GLN A 474 36.21 -2.94 10.84
C GLN A 474 36.44 -3.97 9.74
N SER A 475 35.71 -5.08 9.75
CA SER A 475 35.88 -6.16 8.77
C SER A 475 34.59 -6.90 8.48
N ALA A 476 34.53 -7.51 7.30
CA ALA A 476 33.47 -8.42 6.87
C ALA A 476 34.07 -9.72 6.34
N SER A 477 33.44 -10.85 6.67
CA SER A 477 33.83 -12.17 6.15
C SER A 477 32.63 -13.07 5.96
N LEU A 478 32.66 -13.92 4.93
CA LEU A 478 31.64 -14.96 4.73
C LEU A 478 31.71 -16.02 5.82
N LEU A 479 30.55 -16.53 6.19
CA LEU A 479 30.40 -17.68 7.08
C LEU A 479 29.87 -18.89 6.29
N PRO A 480 30.30 -20.11 6.64
CA PRO A 480 31.23 -20.43 7.74
C PRO A 480 32.73 -20.29 7.37
N ASP A 481 33.07 -20.15 6.08
CA ASP A 481 34.43 -20.31 5.56
C ASP A 481 35.44 -19.23 5.99
N GLY A 482 34.97 -18.11 6.54
CA GLY A 482 35.82 -17.01 7.00
C GLY A 482 36.46 -16.17 5.88
N LYS A 483 36.09 -16.41 4.61
CA LYS A 483 36.63 -15.67 3.46
C LYS A 483 36.36 -14.17 3.63
N ALA A 484 37.42 -13.37 3.65
CA ALA A 484 37.31 -11.92 3.78
C ALA A 484 36.54 -11.31 2.59
N LEU A 485 35.71 -10.31 2.88
CA LEU A 485 34.97 -9.52 1.91
C LEU A 485 35.51 -8.09 1.85
N ASP A 486 35.53 -7.52 0.66
CA ASP A 486 35.95 -6.14 0.47
C ASP A 486 34.92 -5.16 1.05
N LEU A 487 35.44 -4.15 1.74
CA LEU A 487 34.67 -3.08 2.34
C LEU A 487 34.94 -1.77 1.59
N LYS A 488 33.89 -1.14 1.05
CA LYS A 488 33.98 0.15 0.36
C LYS A 488 33.16 1.20 1.11
N ARG A 489 33.84 2.21 1.69
CA ARG A 489 33.15 3.30 2.41
C ARG A 489 32.66 4.36 1.44
N GLN A 490 31.42 4.80 1.62
CA GLN A 490 30.76 5.86 0.86
C GLN A 490 30.00 6.77 1.83
N GLY A 491 30.68 7.80 2.36
CA GLY A 491 30.14 8.65 3.42
C GLY A 491 29.82 7.86 4.70
N ASP A 492 28.56 7.91 5.11
CA ASP A 492 28.02 7.18 6.27
C ASP A 492 27.60 5.74 5.96
N TRP A 493 27.78 5.29 4.72
CA TRP A 493 27.49 3.92 4.31
C TRP A 493 28.77 3.13 4.10
N LEU A 494 28.71 1.86 4.49
CA LEU A 494 29.73 0.86 4.18
C LEU A 494 29.16 -0.20 3.25
N GLN A 495 29.77 -0.37 2.10
CA GLN A 495 29.34 -1.34 1.11
C GLN A 495 30.14 -2.64 1.24
N VAL A 496 29.45 -3.77 1.21
CA VAL A 496 30.00 -5.13 1.10
C VAL A 496 29.27 -5.88 -0.02
N THR A 497 29.99 -6.69 -0.79
CA THR A 497 29.40 -7.55 -1.82
C THR A 497 29.44 -8.99 -1.34
N ALA A 498 28.29 -9.67 -1.32
CA ALA A 498 28.18 -11.05 -0.87
C ALA A 498 27.66 -11.96 -1.99
N PRO A 499 28.26 -13.14 -2.23
CA PRO A 499 27.75 -14.13 -3.18
C PRO A 499 26.46 -14.76 -2.63
N MET A 500 25.48 -14.99 -3.51
CA MET A 500 24.17 -15.57 -3.18
C MET A 500 24.00 -16.96 -3.78
N SER A 501 23.64 -17.98 -2.96
CA SER A 501 22.97 -19.23 -3.39
C SER A 501 22.76 -20.22 -2.22
N PRO A 502 21.52 -20.57 -1.81
CA PRO A 502 20.32 -19.71 -1.73
C PRO A 502 20.42 -18.69 -0.58
N MET A 503 21.48 -18.76 0.22
CA MET A 503 21.72 -17.84 1.34
C MET A 503 23.21 -17.48 1.42
N ALA A 504 23.48 -16.23 1.81
CA ALA A 504 24.78 -15.76 2.23
C ALA A 504 24.74 -15.40 3.72
N SER A 505 25.77 -15.75 4.48
CA SER A 505 25.94 -15.31 5.86
C SER A 505 27.25 -14.54 5.99
N VAL A 506 27.20 -13.32 6.53
CA VAL A 506 28.33 -12.42 6.65
C VAL A 506 28.54 -12.04 8.12
N LEU A 507 29.73 -12.31 8.64
CA LEU A 507 30.19 -11.79 9.91
C LEU A 507 30.73 -10.38 9.71
N LEU A 508 30.21 -9.42 10.46
CA LEU A 508 30.69 -8.04 10.51
C LEU A 508 31.29 -7.79 11.89
N LYS A 509 32.57 -7.43 11.98
CA LYS A 509 33.19 -7.09 13.27
C LYS A 509 33.13 -5.59 13.49
N ALA A 510 32.50 -5.16 14.59
CA ALA A 510 32.51 -3.76 14.98
C ALA A 510 33.91 -3.38 15.49
N LYS A 511 34.25 -2.10 15.38
CA LYS A 511 35.43 -1.55 16.05
C LYS A 511 35.12 -1.49 17.57
N PRO A 512 36.02 -1.97 18.45
CA PRO A 512 35.81 -1.90 19.89
C PRO A 512 35.73 -0.47 20.41
#